data_AF-A0A531LLY5-F1
#
_entry.id   AF-A0A531LLY5-F1
#
_cell.length_a   1.000
_cell.length_b   1.000
_cell.length_c   1.000
_cell.angle_alpha   90.00
_cell.angle_beta   90.00
_cell.angle_gamma   90.00
#
_symmetry.space_group_name_H-M   'P 1'
#
loop_
_entity.id
_entity.type
_entity.pdbx_description
1 polymer ?
#
loop_
_entity_poly.entity_id
_entity_poly.type
_entity_poly.pdbx_seq_one_letter_code
_entity_poly.pdbx_strand_id
1 'polypeptide(L)' 'MTTPTMQSPLAITDLVDWGVIPTMIEGQSHTSGKLLYKGPEGRSECGLWICTPGKWHCHVTRDEFCHFLEGRCTY' A
#
# COMPACT_ATOMS: atom_id res chain seq x y z
N MET A 1 -9.72 -15.89 -18.23
CA MET A 1 -8.96 -15.84 -16.96
C MET A 1 -9.94 -15.55 -15.84
N THR A 2 -9.79 -16.20 -14.69
CA THR A 2 -10.54 -15.85 -13.50
C THR A 2 -9.95 -14.58 -12.90
N THR A 3 -10.79 -13.59 -12.60
CA THR A 3 -10.35 -12.35 -11.95
C THR A 3 -9.80 -12.66 -10.56
N PRO A 4 -8.58 -12.23 -10.21
CA PRO A 4 -8.04 -12.44 -8.87
C PRO A 4 -8.87 -11.67 -7.84
N THR A 5 -9.10 -12.29 -6.68
CA THR A 5 -9.82 -11.64 -5.56
C THR A 5 -9.02 -11.78 -4.27
N MET A 6 -9.11 -10.78 -3.42
CA MET A 6 -8.52 -10.79 -2.08
C MET A 6 -9.66 -10.94 -1.06
N GLN A 7 -9.68 -12.06 -0.35
CA GLN A 7 -10.69 -12.35 0.66
C GLN A 7 -10.12 -12.01 2.04
N SER A 8 -10.93 -11.36 2.88
CA SER A 8 -10.57 -11.02 4.27
C SER A 8 -9.22 -10.28 4.36
N PRO A 9 -9.05 -9.11 3.71
CA PRO A 9 -7.76 -8.43 3.58
C PRO A 9 -7.08 -8.13 4.93
N LEU A 10 -7.85 -7.90 5.99
CA LEU A 10 -7.33 -7.65 7.35
C LEU A 10 -6.72 -8.90 8.03
N ALA A 11 -6.98 -10.10 7.51
CA ALA A 11 -6.41 -11.34 8.04
C ALA A 11 -5.10 -11.75 7.33
N ILE A 12 -4.65 -10.99 6.33
CA ILE A 12 -3.44 -11.29 5.55
C ILE A 12 -2.20 -10.90 6.36
N THR A 13 -1.33 -11.87 6.63
CA THR A 13 -0.10 -11.67 7.43
C THR A 13 1.18 -11.92 6.64
N ASP A 14 1.11 -12.55 5.46
CA ASP A 14 2.25 -12.81 4.58
C ASP A 14 2.55 -11.59 3.70
N LEU A 15 2.96 -10.51 4.36
CA LEU A 15 3.23 -9.22 3.74
C LEU A 15 4.69 -9.13 3.29
N VAL A 16 4.90 -8.50 2.14
CA VAL A 16 6.24 -8.09 1.70
C VAL A 16 6.60 -6.81 2.43
N ASP A 17 7.79 -6.82 3.03
CA ASP A 17 8.39 -5.64 3.62
C ASP A 17 8.94 -4.72 2.53
N TRP A 18 8.44 -3.48 2.49
CA TRP A 18 8.88 -2.43 1.56
C TRP A 18 9.78 -1.38 2.24
N GLY A 19 9.98 -1.50 3.55
CA GLY A 19 10.90 -0.71 4.32
C GLY A 19 10.39 0.68 4.72
N VAL A 20 11.33 1.49 5.21
CA VAL A 20 11.10 2.84 5.73
C VAL A 20 10.89 3.83 4.59
N ILE A 21 9.93 4.75 4.76
CA ILE A 21 9.74 5.87 3.84
C ILE A 21 10.95 6.84 3.91
N PRO A 22 11.59 7.19 2.79
CA PRO A 22 12.80 8.02 2.79
C PRO A 22 12.55 9.52 2.99
N THR A 23 11.31 10.00 2.81
CA THR A 23 10.95 11.43 2.82
C THR A 23 10.24 11.87 4.11
N MET A 24 10.63 11.29 5.25
CA MET A 24 10.04 11.59 6.56
C MET A 24 10.16 13.07 6.95
N ILE A 25 9.11 13.56 7.58
CA ILE A 25 9.04 14.86 8.27
C ILE A 25 9.02 14.61 9.78
N GLU A 26 8.19 13.67 10.26
CA GLU A 26 8.07 13.28 11.67
C GLU A 26 7.87 11.77 11.81
N GLY A 27 8.51 11.15 12.82
CA GLY A 27 8.43 9.71 13.05
C GLY A 27 9.24 8.88 12.07
N GLN A 28 8.91 7.58 11.98
CA GLN A 28 9.55 6.64 11.05
C GLN A 28 8.49 5.65 10.54
N SER A 29 7.89 6.01 9.41
CA SER A 29 6.89 5.15 8.79
C SER A 29 7.53 4.04 8.00
N HIS A 30 7.02 2.84 8.24
CA HIS A 30 7.46 1.60 7.64
C HIS A 30 6.31 1.00 6.86
N THR A 31 6.57 0.62 5.62
CA THR A 31 5.55 0.15 4.68
C THR A 31 5.68 -1.33 4.39
N SER A 32 4.55 -1.99 4.23
CA SER A 32 4.46 -3.38 3.82
C SER A 32 3.17 -3.61 3.04
N GLY A 33 3.07 -4.73 2.32
CA GLY A 33 1.85 -5.01 1.59
C GLY A 33 1.88 -6.28 0.78
N LYS A 34 0.83 -6.46 -0.04
CA LYS A 34 0.66 -7.63 -0.90
C LYS A 34 0.04 -7.22 -2.23
N LEU A 35 0.70 -7.57 -3.32
CA LEU A 35 0.21 -7.33 -4.67
C LEU A 35 -0.88 -8.35 -5.01
N LEU A 36 -2.06 -7.87 -5.43
CA LEU A 36 -3.14 -8.73 -5.95
C LEU A 36 -2.99 -8.93 -7.46
N TYR A 37 -2.65 -7.85 -8.17
CA TYR A 37 -2.50 -7.86 -9.61
C TYR A 37 -1.51 -6.80 -10.06
N LYS A 38 -0.78 -7.12 -11.12
CA LYS A 38 0.07 -6.21 -11.87
C LYS A 38 -0.13 -6.46 -13.36
N GLY A 39 -0.58 -5.43 -14.07
CA GLY A 39 -0.78 -5.51 -15.50
C GLY A 39 0.53 -5.58 -16.29
N PRO A 40 0.44 -5.95 -17.57
CA PRO A 40 1.60 -5.98 -18.46
C PRO A 40 2.22 -4.58 -18.59
N GLU A 41 3.54 -4.53 -18.77
CA GLU A 41 4.29 -3.29 -18.96
C GLU A 41 4.14 -2.28 -17.80
N GLY A 42 3.83 -2.76 -16.59
CA GLY A 42 3.67 -1.89 -15.41
C GLY A 42 2.42 -1.01 -15.47
N ARG A 43 1.43 -1.39 -16.28
CA ARG A 43 0.08 -0.82 -16.25
C ARG A 43 -0.69 -1.39 -15.05
N SER A 44 -1.61 -0.61 -14.49
CA SER A 44 -2.55 -0.94 -13.40
C SER A 44 -2.05 -1.97 -12.38
N GLU A 45 -1.66 -1.48 -11.21
CA GLU A 45 -1.31 -2.32 -10.07
C GLU A 45 -2.38 -2.16 -8.99
N CYS A 46 -2.72 -3.24 -8.29
CA CYS A 46 -3.59 -3.17 -7.12
C CYS A 46 -3.19 -4.21 -6.08
N GLY A 47 -3.50 -3.92 -4.83
CA GLY A 47 -3.12 -4.76 -3.71
C GLY A 47 -3.49 -4.16 -2.36
N LEU A 48 -2.93 -4.77 -1.32
CA LEU A 48 -2.99 -4.29 0.05
C LEU A 48 -1.72 -3.49 0.35
N TRP A 49 -1.90 -2.35 1.01
CA TRP A 49 -0.82 -1.49 1.50
C TRP A 49 -1.07 -1.17 2.98
N ILE A 50 -0.02 -1.27 3.79
CA ILE A 50 -0.02 -1.05 5.24
C ILE A 50 1.15 -0.14 5.59
N CYS A 51 0.94 0.75 6.55
CA CYS A 51 2.00 1.64 7.03
C CYS A 51 1.88 1.95 8.52
N THR A 52 3.01 1.95 9.21
CA THR A 52 3.10 2.39 10.60
C THR A 52 3.00 3.93 10.71
N PRO A 53 2.60 4.48 11.86
CA PRO A 53 2.40 5.93 12.02
C PRO A 53 3.64 6.78 11.73
N GLY A 54 3.42 7.94 11.13
CA GLY A 54 4.42 8.96 10.84
C GLY A 54 3.85 10.06 9.93
N LYS A 55 4.71 10.97 9.48
CA LYS A 55 4.37 12.04 8.54
C LYS A 55 5.52 12.26 7.57
N TRP A 56 5.23 12.32 6.28
CA TRP A 56 6.23 12.42 5.22
C TRP A 56 5.68 13.16 4.00
N HIS A 57 6.57 13.57 3.11
CA HIS A 57 6.15 14.06 1.79
C HIS A 57 5.73 12.88 0.92
N CYS A 58 4.41 12.69 0.75
CA CYS A 58 3.86 11.73 -0.20
C CYS A 58 3.88 12.33 -1.62
N HIS A 59 4.61 11.72 -2.54
CA HIS A 59 4.68 12.14 -3.93
C HIS A 59 4.01 11.10 -4.82
N VAL A 60 2.76 11.36 -5.15
CA VAL A 60 1.95 10.51 -6.02
C VAL A 60 2.29 10.83 -7.49
N THR A 61 2.87 9.87 -8.20
CA THR A 61 3.38 10.06 -9.59
C THR A 61 2.44 9.51 -10.67
N ARG A 62 1.35 8.84 -10.26
CA ARG A 62 0.33 8.22 -11.11
C ARG A 62 -1.01 8.28 -10.40
N ASP A 63 -2.10 8.15 -11.14
CA ASP A 63 -3.43 8.10 -10.54
C ASP A 63 -3.52 6.94 -9.54
N GLU A 64 -3.99 7.26 -8.34
CA GLU A 64 -4.09 6.32 -7.22
C GLU A 64 -5.48 6.41 -6.59
N PHE A 65 -6.06 5.24 -6.32
CA PHE A 65 -7.32 5.12 -5.60
C PHE A 65 -7.06 4.32 -4.31
N CYS A 66 -7.40 4.94 -3.17
CA CYS A 66 -7.26 4.33 -1.86
C CYS A 66 -8.64 4.06 -1.24
N HIS A 67 -8.84 2.84 -0.76
CA HIS A 67 -9.94 2.49 0.12
C HIS A 67 -9.38 2.07 1.48
N PHE A 68 -9.59 2.90 2.50
CA PHE A 68 -9.05 2.67 3.84
C PHE A 68 -9.86 1.59 4.57
N LEU A 69 -9.22 0.44 4.82
CA LEU A 69 -9.83 -0.71 5.49
C LEU A 69 -9.72 -0.64 7.02
N GLU A 70 -8.65 -0.05 7.54
CA GLU A 70 -8.38 0.11 8.97
C GLU A 70 -7.51 1.35 9.23
N GLY A 71 -7.63 1.93 10.43
CA GLY A 71 -6.86 3.08 10.85
C GLY A 71 -7.39 4.39 10.25
N ARG A 72 -6.51 5.40 10.18
CA ARG A 72 -6.81 6.70 9.58
C ARG A 72 -5.53 7.41 9.15
N CYS A 73 -5.63 8.24 8.13
CA CYS A 73 -4.60 9.20 7.76
C CYS A 73 -5.23 10.48 7.23
N THR A 74 -4.41 11.51 7.05
CA THR A 74 -4.68 12.61 6.14
C THR A 74 -3.77 12.39 4.95
N TYR A 75 -4.36 12.18 3.79
CA TYR A 75 -3.67 11.90 2.53
C TYR A 75 -3.54 13.17 1.71
#